data_AF-M2B0X3-F1
#
_entry.id   AF-M2B0X3-F1
#
_cell.length_a   1.000
_cell.length_b   1.000
_cell.length_c   1.000
_cell.angle_alpha   90.00
_cell.angle_beta   90.00
_cell.angle_gamma   90.00
#
_symmetry.space_group_name_H-M   'P 1'
#
loop_
_entity.id
_entity.type
_entity.pdbx_description
1 polymer ?
#
loop_
_entity_poly.entity_id
_entity_poly.type
_entity_poly.pdbx_seq_one_letter_code
_entity_poly.pdbx_strand_id
1 'polypeptide(L)'
;MSVNYQLAALFPRYESPEMEANWNALKRRLPIGVSVNGRVVHRESFGVFVDIGVGFPALILVVRLKNADMTPYTSMDMYPAVNAEVDGRIYVFDDDKHQVGVTQQPRESWMIGDW
;
A
#
# COMPACT_ATOMS: atom_id res chain seq x y z
N MET A 1 -3.15 20.32 1.20
CA MET A 1 -2.53 19.60 2.33
C MET A 1 -1.62 18.54 1.74
N SER A 2 -0.42 18.29 2.31
CA SER A 2 0.44 17.22 1.78
C SER A 2 -0.10 15.85 2.19
N VAL A 3 0.17 14.82 1.38
CA VAL A 3 -0.20 13.44 1.66
C VAL A 3 0.33 12.98 3.03
N ASN A 4 1.55 13.38 3.39
CA ASN A 4 2.16 13.03 4.67
C ASN A 4 1.35 13.54 5.87
N TYR A 5 0.72 14.72 5.77
CA TYR A 5 -0.12 15.24 6.84
C TYR A 5 -1.39 14.39 7.03
N GLN A 6 -2.01 13.95 5.93
CA GLN A 6 -3.20 13.09 5.99
C GLN A 6 -2.87 11.70 6.52
N LEU A 7 -1.73 11.14 6.12
CA LEU A 7 -1.25 9.86 6.64
C LEU A 7 -0.89 9.97 8.12
N ALA A 8 -0.21 11.03 8.55
CA ALA A 8 0.14 11.23 9.96
C ALA A 8 -1.11 11.38 10.87
N ALA A 9 -2.22 11.87 10.34
CA ALA A 9 -3.48 11.92 11.08
C ALA A 9 -4.10 10.53 11.31
N LEU A 10 -3.87 9.59 10.40
CA LEU A 10 -4.41 8.22 10.44
C LEU A 10 -3.45 7.22 11.08
N PHE A 11 -2.15 7.42 10.87
CA PHE A 11 -1.05 6.61 11.38
C PHE A 11 -0.10 7.51 12.18
N PRO A 12 -0.43 7.87 13.43
CA PRO A 12 0.38 8.82 14.18
C PRO A 12 1.81 8.31 14.37
N ARG A 13 2.79 9.16 14.03
CA ARG A 13 4.23 8.93 14.28
C ARG A 13 4.79 7.69 13.56
N TYR A 14 4.15 7.21 12.48
CA TYR A 14 4.60 6.01 11.76
C TYR A 14 6.03 6.10 11.21
N GLU A 15 6.48 7.30 10.83
CA GLU A 15 7.85 7.59 10.34
C GLU A 15 8.85 7.85 11.47
N SER A 16 8.42 7.83 12.74
CA SER A 16 9.31 8.20 13.85
C SER A 16 10.30 7.08 14.17
N PRO A 17 11.53 7.41 14.61
CA PRO A 17 12.51 6.40 15.02
C PRO A 17 12.01 5.47 16.14
N GLU A 18 11.06 5.92 16.97
CA GLU A 18 10.43 5.11 18.02
C GLU A 18 9.65 3.91 17.45
N MET A 19 9.17 4.02 16.20
CA MET A 19 8.41 2.96 15.53
C MET A 19 9.29 1.89 14.89
N GLU A 20 10.61 2.07 14.85
CA GLU A 20 11.54 1.15 14.18
C GLU A 20 11.44 -0.29 14.74
N ALA A 21 11.27 -0.43 16.05
CA ALA A 21 11.07 -1.74 16.68
C ALA A 21 9.76 -2.41 16.22
N ASN A 22 8.68 -1.62 16.13
CA ASN A 22 7.37 -2.09 15.65
C ASN A 22 7.40 -2.44 14.17
N TRP A 23 8.11 -1.65 13.36
CA TRP A 23 8.32 -1.89 11.94
C TRP A 23 9.08 -3.20 11.70
N ASN A 24 10.18 -3.41 12.42
CA ASN A 24 10.93 -4.67 12.32
C ASN A 24 10.14 -5.87 12.82
N ALA A 25 9.29 -5.70 13.85
CA ALA A 25 8.36 -6.74 14.29
C ALA A 25 7.31 -7.05 13.22
N LEU A 26 6.77 -6.03 12.53
CA LEU A 26 5.83 -6.17 11.42
C LEU A 26 6.42 -7.03 10.29
N LYS A 27 7.63 -6.71 9.81
CA LYS A 27 8.28 -7.45 8.73
C LYS A 27 8.47 -8.94 9.05
N ARG A 28 8.72 -9.28 10.32
CA ARG A 28 8.86 -10.68 10.75
C ARG A 28 7.54 -11.45 10.79
N ARG A 29 6.44 -10.79 11.16
CA ARG A 29 5.11 -11.42 11.23
C ARG A 29 4.39 -11.49 9.88
N LEU A 30 4.79 -10.63 8.94
CA LEU A 30 4.04 -10.38 7.71
C LEU A 30 4.95 -10.63 6.49
N PRO A 31 5.07 -11.89 6.04
CA PRO A 31 5.95 -12.22 4.93
C PRO A 31 5.41 -11.70 3.58
N ILE A 32 6.33 -11.46 2.66
CA ILE A 32 6.02 -11.14 1.26
C ILE A 32 5.17 -12.27 0.63
N GLY A 33 4.18 -11.88 -0.15
CA GLY A 33 3.24 -12.77 -0.85
C GLY A 33 1.96 -13.08 -0.08
N VAL A 34 1.89 -12.74 1.21
CA VAL A 34 0.67 -12.86 2.03
C VAL A 34 -0.43 -11.98 1.48
N SER A 35 -1.64 -12.53 1.42
CA SER A 35 -2.84 -11.77 1.02
C SER A 35 -3.34 -10.95 2.21
N VAL A 36 -3.71 -9.71 1.93
CA VAL A 36 -4.23 -8.74 2.89
C VAL A 36 -5.49 -8.10 2.33
N ASN A 37 -6.40 -7.76 3.22
CA ASN A 37 -7.52 -6.88 2.92
C ASN A 37 -7.28 -5.57 3.65
N GLY A 38 -7.72 -4.48 3.06
CA GLY A 38 -7.68 -3.19 3.75
C GLY A 38 -8.61 -2.16 3.15
N ARG A 39 -8.80 -1.10 3.91
CA ARG A 39 -9.69 0.00 3.57
C ARG A 39 -8.91 1.13 2.93
N VAL A 40 -9.36 1.64 1.79
CA VAL A 40 -8.77 2.83 1.16
C VAL A 40 -8.96 4.03 2.08
N VAL A 41 -7.86 4.67 2.46
CA VAL A 41 -7.88 5.83 3.36
C VAL A 41 -7.50 7.14 2.67
N HIS A 42 -6.71 7.06 1.60
CA HIS A 42 -6.34 8.23 0.80
C HIS A 42 -6.04 7.80 -0.64
N ARG A 43 -6.28 8.69 -1.59
CA ARG A 43 -5.98 8.47 -3.01
C ARG A 43 -4.98 9.53 -3.44
N GLU A 44 -4.02 9.15 -4.28
CA GLU A 44 -3.04 10.05 -4.85
C GLU A 44 -2.83 9.73 -6.34
N SER A 45 -2.32 10.68 -7.11
CA SER A 45 -2.09 10.51 -8.55
C SER A 45 -1.22 9.32 -8.96
N PHE A 46 -0.40 8.79 -8.03
CA PHE A 46 0.48 7.64 -8.26
C PHE A 46 -0.01 6.34 -7.59
N GLY A 47 -1.07 6.37 -6.79
CA GLY A 47 -1.52 5.18 -6.05
C GLY A 47 -2.58 5.44 -4.99
N VAL A 48 -2.99 4.39 -4.28
CA VAL A 48 -3.92 4.46 -3.15
C VAL A 48 -3.26 4.02 -1.87
N PHE A 49 -3.49 4.79 -0.80
CA PHE A 49 -3.14 4.37 0.54
C PHE A 49 -4.29 3.59 1.16
N VAL A 50 -3.92 2.48 1.79
CA VAL A 50 -4.83 1.50 2.36
C VAL A 50 -4.42 1.23 3.80
N ASP A 51 -5.39 1.20 4.70
CA ASP A 51 -5.22 0.71 6.06
C ASP A 51 -5.50 -0.79 6.10
N ILE A 52 -4.46 -1.58 6.36
CA ILE A 52 -4.53 -3.05 6.49
C ILE A 52 -4.51 -3.50 7.97
N GLY A 53 -4.71 -2.57 8.93
CA GLY A 53 -4.81 -2.88 10.35
C GLY A 53 -3.48 -3.18 11.04
N VAL A 54 -2.36 -2.75 10.46
CA VAL A 54 -1.01 -3.03 11.00
C VAL A 54 -0.34 -1.84 11.69
N GLY A 55 -1.01 -0.68 11.72
CA GLY A 55 -0.49 0.56 12.30
C GLY A 55 0.49 1.32 11.39
N PHE A 56 0.69 0.85 10.16
CA PHE A 56 1.53 1.48 9.16
C PHE A 56 0.75 1.62 7.85
N PRO A 57 0.96 2.72 7.09
CA PRO A 57 0.30 2.91 5.81
C PRO A 57 0.75 1.85 4.80
N ALA A 58 -0.22 1.24 4.12
CA ALA A 58 0.03 0.43 2.95
C ALA A 58 -0.24 1.25 1.68
N LEU A 59 0.55 1.04 0.62
CA LEU A 59 0.43 1.72 -0.66
C LEU A 59 0.25 0.70 -1.78
N ILE A 60 -0.80 0.88 -2.58
CA ILE A 60 -0.93 0.21 -3.88
C ILE A 60 -0.59 1.26 -4.95
N LEU A 61 0.54 1.09 -5.62
CA LEU A 61 0.90 1.93 -6.76
C LEU A 61 -0.10 1.74 -7.91
N VAL A 62 -0.30 2.79 -8.70
CA VAL A 62 -1.22 2.77 -9.83
C VAL A 62 -0.97 1.62 -10.81
N VAL A 63 0.31 1.32 -11.07
CA VAL A 63 0.72 0.21 -11.94
C VAL A 63 0.48 -1.17 -11.32
N ARG A 64 0.19 -1.23 -10.01
CA ARG A 64 -0.05 -2.46 -9.24
C ARG A 64 -1.53 -2.68 -8.94
N LEU A 65 -2.42 -1.75 -9.29
CA LEU A 65 -3.87 -1.88 -9.16
C LEU A 65 -4.43 -2.79 -10.27
N LYS A 66 -5.56 -3.45 -10.01
CA LYS A 66 -6.22 -4.33 -10.98
C LYS A 66 -7.37 -3.57 -11.65
N ASN A 67 -7.18 -3.18 -12.91
CA ASN A 67 -8.27 -2.72 -13.77
C ASN A 67 -8.84 -3.87 -14.61
N ALA A 68 -10.17 -3.96 -14.68
CA ALA A 68 -10.88 -5.02 -15.38
C ALA A 68 -10.63 -5.02 -16.90
N ASP A 69 -10.32 -3.85 -17.47
CA ASP A 69 -10.12 -3.62 -18.91
C ASP A 69 -8.65 -3.34 -19.28
N MET A 70 -7.72 -3.52 -18.33
CA MET A 70 -6.29 -3.22 -18.51
C MET A 70 -6.00 -1.77 -18.96
N THR A 71 -6.97 -0.86 -18.80
CA THR A 71 -6.73 0.56 -19.05
C THR A 71 -5.84 1.12 -17.95
N PRO A 72 -4.85 1.97 -18.27
CA PRO A 72 -4.13 2.72 -17.25
C PRO A 72 -5.12 3.61 -16.49
N TYR A 73 -4.96 3.72 -15.16
CA TYR A 73 -5.71 4.72 -14.41
C TYR A 73 -5.23 6.12 -14.82
N THR A 74 -6.02 6.80 -15.65
CA THR A 74 -5.71 8.14 -16.18
C THR A 74 -6.43 9.25 -15.43
N SER A 75 -7.39 8.91 -14.58
CA SER A 75 -8.15 9.86 -13.77
C SER A 75 -8.39 9.32 -12.36
N MET A 76 -8.57 10.25 -11.42
CA MET A 76 -8.80 9.92 -10.01
C MET A 76 -10.10 9.15 -9.76
N ASP A 77 -11.09 9.32 -10.64
CA ASP A 77 -12.40 8.65 -10.52
C ASP A 77 -12.32 7.15 -10.81
N MET A 78 -11.26 6.70 -11.49
CA MET A 78 -11.01 5.27 -11.70
C MET A 78 -10.49 4.60 -10.43
N TYR A 79 -9.84 5.35 -9.53
CA TYR A 79 -9.24 4.80 -8.31
C TYR A 79 -10.32 4.30 -7.35
N PRO A 80 -10.06 3.21 -6.61
CA PRO A 80 -10.94 2.76 -5.54
C PRO A 80 -11.32 3.93 -4.60
N ALA A 81 -12.61 4.10 -4.36
CA ALA A 81 -13.10 5.21 -3.54
C ALA A 81 -12.56 5.14 -2.11
N VAL A 82 -12.41 6.29 -1.45
CA VAL A 82 -12.08 6.32 -0.01
C VAL A 82 -13.18 5.57 0.75
N ASN A 83 -12.77 4.76 1.73
CA ASN A 83 -13.55 3.78 2.48
C ASN A 83 -13.93 2.50 1.74
N ALA A 84 -13.57 2.33 0.47
CA ALA A 84 -13.73 1.04 -0.20
C ALA A 84 -12.77 0.00 0.40
N GLU A 85 -13.23 -1.24 0.53
CA GLU A 85 -12.40 -2.38 0.85
C GLU A 85 -11.71 -2.89 -0.42
N VAL A 86 -10.41 -3.16 -0.32
CA VAL A 86 -9.60 -3.71 -1.40
C VAL A 86 -8.79 -4.90 -0.89
N ASP A 87 -8.70 -5.95 -1.69
CA ASP A 87 -7.76 -7.04 -1.46
C ASP A 87 -6.44 -6.78 -2.17
N GLY A 88 -5.39 -7.43 -1.71
CA GLY A 88 -4.10 -7.43 -2.37
C GLY A 88 -3.10 -8.37 -1.70
N ARG A 89 -1.85 -8.28 -2.12
CA ARG A 89 -0.73 -9.02 -1.54
C ARG A 89 0.43 -8.10 -1.20
N ILE A 90 1.18 -8.46 -0.18
CA ILE A 90 2.38 -7.71 0.18
C ILE A 90 3.50 -8.11 -0.76
N TYR A 91 4.23 -7.12 -1.25
CA TYR A 91 5.35 -7.38 -2.14
C TYR A 91 6.67 -6.76 -1.70
N VAL A 92 6.62 -5.70 -0.91
CA VAL A 92 7.82 -4.99 -0.43
C VAL A 92 7.51 -4.25 0.85
N PHE A 93 8.55 -3.96 1.61
CA PHE A 93 8.56 -3.05 2.74
C PHE A 93 9.50 -1.89 2.38
N ASP A 94 8.97 -0.66 2.34
CA ASP A 94 9.77 0.55 2.17
C ASP A 94 10.24 1.00 3.56
N ASP A 95 11.49 0.69 3.87
CA ASP A 95 12.10 0.96 5.18
C ASP A 95 12.29 2.46 5.44
N ASP A 96 12.54 3.25 4.40
CA ASP A 96 12.75 4.70 4.52
C ASP A 96 11.45 5.44 4.86
N LYS A 97 10.31 4.95 4.35
CA LYS A 97 8.99 5.55 4.58
C LYS A 97 8.14 4.80 5.59
N HIS A 98 8.61 3.68 6.15
CA HIS A 98 7.80 2.74 6.94
C HIS A 98 6.45 2.42 6.29
N GLN A 99 6.48 2.14 4.98
CA GLN A 99 5.29 1.88 4.15
C GLN A 99 5.27 0.44 3.63
N VAL A 100 4.10 -0.20 3.70
CA VAL A 100 3.92 -1.56 3.18
C VAL A 100 3.48 -1.48 1.71
N GLY A 101 4.27 -2.02 0.80
CA GLY A 101 3.88 -2.12 -0.60
C GLY A 101 2.89 -3.26 -0.82
N VAL A 102 1.71 -2.92 -1.34
CA VAL A 102 0.63 -3.86 -1.65
C VAL A 102 0.33 -3.85 -3.14
N THR A 103 -0.18 -4.97 -3.63
CA THR A 103 -0.48 -5.18 -5.04
C THR A 103 -1.73 -5.98 -5.29
N GLN A 104 -2.35 -5.75 -6.43
CA GLN A 104 -3.47 -6.55 -6.94
C GLN A 104 -3.11 -7.34 -8.20
N GLN A 105 -1.85 -7.22 -8.67
CA GLN A 105 -1.36 -8.01 -9.79
C GLN A 105 -1.18 -9.48 -9.39
N PRO A 106 -1.48 -10.43 -10.31
CA PRO A 106 -1.33 -11.85 -10.03
C PRO A 106 0.14 -12.20 -9.78
N ARG A 107 0.39 -13.23 -8.95
CA ARG A 107 1.73 -13.66 -8.48
C ARG A 107 2.73 -13.94 -9.62
N GLU A 108 2.26 -14.19 -10.83
CA GLU A 108 3.10 -14.46 -12.01
C GLU A 108 3.73 -13.19 -12.60
N SER A 109 3.10 -12.02 -12.45
CA SER A 109 3.55 -10.72 -13.01
C SER A 109 4.87 -10.18 -12.43
N TRP A 110 5.46 -10.88 -11.46
CA TRP A 110 6.59 -10.47 -10.61
C TRP A 110 7.84 -11.27 -10.93
N MET A 111 7.66 -12.45 -11.53
CA MET A 111 8.72 -13.38 -11.87
C MET A 111 9.35 -13.06 -13.25
N ILE A 112 8.91 -11.99 -13.92
CA ILE A 112 9.33 -11.62 -15.29
C ILE A 112 10.15 -10.32 -15.29
N GLY A 113 10.89 -10.01 -14.22
CA GLY A 113 11.47 -8.67 -14.06
C GLY A 113 12.81 -8.56 -13.34
N ASP A 114 13.68 -9.57 -13.41
CA ASP A 114 15.12 -9.37 -13.23
C ASP A 114 15.75 -9.19 -14.63
N TRP A 115 15.96 -7.93 -15.03
CA TRP A 115 16.84 -7.54 -16.15
C TRP A 115 17.84 -6.52 -15.65
#